data_AF-A0A3M1T291-F1
#
_entry.id   AF-A0A3M1T291-F1
#
_cell.length_a   1.000
_cell.length_b   1.000
_cell.length_c   1.000
_cell.angle_alpha   90.00
_cell.angle_beta   90.00
_cell.angle_gamma   90.00
#
_symmetry.space_group_name_H-M   'P 1'
#
loop_
_entity.id
_entity.type
_entity.pdbx_description
1 polymer ?
#
loop_
_entity_poly.entity_id
_entity_poly.type
_entity_poly.pdbx_seq_one_letter_code
_entity_poly.pdbx_strand_id
1 'polypeptide(L)'
;MLHLLYILAFTFLAFVAVGNLIRNLLHFSQESSRYRPANQQTPDFSTPNRTARIPHPELFDENGQAIGEPLLVMRSISVEDARQQLDALYNASPSANRDLTDEDGTPPNTGWQQ
;
A
#
# COMPACT_ATOMS: atom_id res chain seq x y z
N MET A 1 17.72 -54.44 -8.68
CA MET A 1 18.18 -53.75 -9.91
C MET A 1 17.47 -52.43 -10.20
N LEU A 2 16.15 -52.27 -9.96
CA LEU A 2 15.44 -50.97 -10.14
C LEU A 2 15.82 -49.86 -9.13
N HIS A 3 16.53 -50.21 -8.06
CA HIS A 3 16.91 -49.28 -7.00
C HIS A 3 17.81 -48.14 -7.50
N LEU A 4 18.66 -48.41 -8.50
CA LEU A 4 19.51 -47.39 -9.12
C LEU A 4 18.67 -46.29 -9.79
N LEU A 5 17.56 -46.67 -10.43
CA LEU A 5 16.64 -45.72 -11.05
C LEU A 5 15.92 -44.87 -9.99
N TYR A 6 15.54 -45.45 -8.85
CA TYR A 6 14.94 -44.69 -7.75
C TYR A 6 15.89 -43.66 -7.15
N ILE A 7 17.16 -44.02 -6.93
CA ILE A 7 18.16 -43.08 -6.44
C ILE A 7 18.34 -41.94 -7.45
N LEU A 8 18.40 -42.24 -8.74
CA LEU A 8 18.55 -41.23 -9.80
C LEU A 8 17.31 -40.31 -9.93
N ALA A 9 16.10 -40.86 -9.83
CA ALA A 9 14.89 -40.04 -9.84
C ALA A 9 14.79 -39.15 -8.59
N PHE A 10 15.14 -39.71 -7.42
CA PHE A 10 15.13 -38.98 -6.16
C PHE A 10 16.14 -37.84 -6.14
N THR A 11 17.36 -38.05 -6.64
CA THR A 11 18.36 -36.96 -6.72
C THR A 11 17.91 -35.84 -7.62
N PHE A 12 17.30 -36.16 -8.76
CA PHE A 12 16.75 -35.15 -9.66
C PHE A 12 15.64 -34.34 -8.99
N LEU A 13 14.70 -35.02 -8.33
CA LEU A 13 13.59 -34.37 -7.64
C LEU A 13 14.07 -33.51 -6.45
N ALA A 14 15.06 -34.01 -5.70
CA ALA A 14 15.67 -33.29 -4.59
C ALA A 14 16.36 -32.01 -5.08
N PHE A 15 17.11 -32.06 -6.18
CA PHE A 15 17.80 -30.88 -6.72
C PHE A 15 16.82 -29.81 -7.18
N VAL A 16 15.75 -30.20 -7.87
CA VAL A 16 14.65 -29.30 -8.29
C VAL A 16 13.96 -28.69 -7.07
N ALA A 17 13.63 -29.49 -6.07
CA ALA A 17 12.94 -29.04 -4.87
C ALA A 17 13.80 -28.05 -4.05
N VAL A 18 15.09 -28.36 -3.84
CA VAL A 18 16.03 -27.48 -3.13
C VAL A 18 16.23 -26.17 -3.90
N GLY A 19 16.35 -26.21 -5.22
CA GLY A 19 16.44 -25.00 -6.05
C GLY A 19 15.20 -24.11 -5.91
N ASN A 20 14.00 -24.71 -5.96
CA ASN A 20 12.74 -24.00 -5.75
C ASN A 20 12.62 -23.41 -4.34
N LEU A 21 13.06 -24.15 -3.31
CA LEU A 21 13.06 -23.69 -1.93
C LEU A 21 13.99 -22.49 -1.74
N ILE A 22 15.24 -22.57 -2.24
CA ILE A 22 16.20 -21.48 -2.15
C ILE A 22 15.67 -20.24 -2.87
N ARG A 23 15.09 -20.39 -4.06
CA ARG A 23 14.51 -19.26 -4.81
C ARG A 23 13.36 -18.59 -4.05
N ASN A 24 12.46 -19.39 -3.47
CA ASN A 24 11.35 -18.88 -2.65
C ASN A 24 11.87 -18.19 -1.38
N LEU A 25 12.90 -18.75 -0.74
CA LEU A 25 13.51 -18.18 0.45
C LEU A 25 14.23 -16.85 0.15
N LEU A 26 14.97 -16.77 -0.95
CA LEU A 26 15.64 -15.53 -1.37
C LEU A 26 14.64 -14.44 -1.73
N HIS A 27 13.57 -14.78 -2.47
CA HIS A 27 12.50 -13.85 -2.78
C HIS A 27 11.82 -13.34 -1.50
N PHE A 28 11.51 -14.23 -0.57
CA PHE A 28 10.90 -13.88 0.72
C PHE A 28 11.85 -13.06 1.62
N SER A 29 13.14 -13.37 1.62
CA SER A 29 14.17 -12.62 2.37
C SER A 29 14.38 -11.21 1.83
N GLN A 30 14.17 -10.99 0.53
CA GLN A 30 14.21 -9.66 -0.05
C GLN A 30 12.97 -8.86 0.32
N GLU A 31 11.79 -9.50 0.36
CA GLU A 31 10.55 -8.85 0.79
C GLU A 31 10.62 -8.46 2.29
N SER A 32 11.17 -9.32 3.15
CA SER A 32 11.38 -8.97 4.57
C SER A 32 12.42 -7.87 4.78
N SER A 33 13.39 -7.74 3.87
CA SER A 33 14.36 -6.62 3.84
C SER A 33 13.80 -5.35 3.18
N ARG A 34 12.66 -5.42 2.47
CA ARG A 34 11.97 -4.26 1.88
C ARG A 34 10.99 -3.56 2.83
N TYR A 35 10.89 -4.02 4.09
CA TYR A 35 10.58 -3.12 5.22
C TYR A 35 11.82 -2.29 5.64
N ARG A 36 12.67 -1.94 4.65
CA ARG A 36 13.46 -0.72 4.64
C ARG A 36 13.07 0.00 3.36
N PRO A 37 12.77 1.31 3.41
CA PRO A 37 12.37 2.06 2.24
C PRO A 37 13.42 1.86 1.15
N ALA A 38 12.94 1.40 0.00
CA ALA A 38 13.71 1.10 -1.18
C ALA A 38 14.44 2.35 -1.68
N ASN A 39 15.65 2.58 -1.20
CA ASN A 39 16.62 3.40 -1.90
C ASN A 39 17.44 2.46 -2.79
N GLN A 40 17.61 2.86 -4.06
CA GLN A 40 18.41 2.20 -5.11
C GLN A 40 17.67 1.17 -5.96
N GLN A 41 16.67 1.64 -6.70
CA GLN A 41 16.47 1.17 -8.07
C GLN A 41 17.00 2.26 -9.00
N THR A 42 18.24 2.07 -9.46
CA THR A 42 18.73 2.70 -10.68
C THR A 42 17.75 2.35 -11.82
N PRO A 43 17.11 3.34 -12.47
CA PRO A 43 16.28 3.07 -13.62
C PRO A 43 17.19 2.81 -14.82
N ASP A 44 17.27 1.54 -15.23
CA ASP A 44 17.76 1.18 -16.55
C ASP A 44 16.78 1.78 -17.59
N PHE A 45 17.25 2.76 -18.36
CA PHE A 45 16.44 3.59 -19.27
C PHE A 45 16.10 2.87 -20.58
N SER A 46 15.65 1.62 -20.50
CA SER A 46 15.25 0.83 -21.67
C SER A 46 13.79 0.40 -21.56
N THR A 47 12.85 1.34 -21.52
CA THR A 47 11.46 1.14 -21.95
C THR A 47 10.71 2.48 -22.00
N PRO A 48 10.30 2.98 -23.19
CA PRO A 48 9.57 4.23 -23.31
C PRO A 48 8.07 3.95 -23.21
N ASN A 49 7.58 3.52 -22.05
CA ASN A 49 6.13 3.48 -21.83
C ASN A 49 5.76 3.46 -20.35
N ARG A 50 5.80 4.61 -19.69
CA ARG A 50 5.07 4.86 -18.44
C ARG A 50 4.91 6.35 -18.31
N THR A 51 3.67 6.78 -18.54
CA THR A 51 3.05 7.99 -18.00
C THR A 51 3.89 8.58 -16.89
N ALA A 52 4.52 9.73 -17.14
CA ALA A 52 5.32 10.44 -16.16
C ALA A 52 4.46 10.60 -14.90
N ARG A 53 4.73 9.79 -13.87
CA ARG A 53 4.14 9.99 -12.55
C ARG A 53 4.73 11.30 -12.07
N ILE A 54 3.97 12.39 -12.21
CA ILE A 54 4.31 13.67 -11.63
C ILE A 54 4.41 13.41 -10.13
N PRO A 55 5.60 13.51 -9.51
CA PRO A 55 5.74 13.25 -8.09
C PRO A 55 4.92 14.30 -7.34
N HIS A 56 4.04 13.86 -6.45
CA HIS A 56 3.26 14.76 -5.61
C HIS A 56 4.23 15.59 -4.75
N PRO A 57 3.99 16.90 -4.57
CA PRO A 57 4.93 17.78 -3.87
C PRO A 57 5.17 17.40 -2.40
N GLU A 58 4.30 16.60 -1.80
CA GLU A 58 4.45 16.06 -0.43
C GLU A 58 5.50 14.95 -0.31
N LEU A 59 6.00 14.45 -1.44
CA LEU A 59 7.06 13.45 -1.51
C LEU A 59 8.44 14.11 -1.58
N PHE A 60 8.61 15.35 -1.11
CA PHE A 60 9.91 15.99 -1.00
C PHE A 60 10.18 16.40 0.45
N ASP A 61 11.39 16.15 0.94
CA ASP A 61 11.84 16.67 2.23
C ASP A 61 12.14 18.18 2.15
N GLU A 62 12.48 18.79 3.30
CA GLU A 62 12.84 20.21 3.41
C GLU A 62 14.05 20.60 2.53
N ASN A 63 14.84 19.62 2.10
CA ASN A 63 16.02 19.79 1.24
C ASN A 63 15.72 19.46 -0.24
N GLY A 64 14.45 19.24 -0.60
CA GLY A 64 14.01 18.92 -1.95
C GLY A 64 14.38 17.50 -2.41
N GLN A 65 14.69 16.58 -1.49
CA GLN A 65 14.95 15.17 -1.80
C GLN A 65 13.64 14.39 -1.81
N ALA A 66 13.47 13.53 -2.82
CA ALA A 66 12.27 12.73 -2.95
C ALA A 66 12.18 11.67 -1.83
N ILE A 67 11.14 11.72 -1.00
CA ILE A 67 10.82 10.73 0.03
C ILE A 67 9.74 9.77 -0.47
N GLY A 68 9.89 8.47 -0.14
CA GLY A 68 9.01 7.40 -0.62
C GLY A 68 7.67 7.29 0.14
N GLU A 69 7.49 8.10 1.18
CA GLU A 69 6.31 8.13 2.03
C GLU A 69 5.98 9.58 2.42
N PRO A 70 4.69 9.95 2.51
CA PRO A 70 4.30 11.28 2.97
C PRO A 70 4.66 11.45 4.45
N LEU A 71 5.18 12.63 4.82
CA LEU A 71 5.55 12.95 6.19
C LEU A 71 4.31 12.94 7.10
N LEU A 72 4.16 11.91 7.95
CA LEU A 72 3.06 11.82 8.91
C LEU A 72 3.26 12.81 10.06
N VAL A 73 2.55 13.94 10.03
CA VAL A 73 2.51 14.90 11.15
C VAL A 73 1.37 14.54 12.10
N MET A 74 1.69 13.90 13.24
CA MET A 74 0.70 13.66 14.29
C MET A 74 0.35 14.96 15.01
N ARG A 75 -0.90 15.43 14.88
CA ARG A 75 -1.43 16.57 15.65
C ARG A 75 -2.29 16.05 16.78
N SER A 76 -2.04 16.49 18.02
CA SER A 76 -2.95 16.25 19.14
C SER A 76 -4.13 17.22 19.01
N ILE A 77 -5.25 16.75 18.45
CA ILE A 77 -6.51 17.52 18.34
C ILE A 77 -7.52 16.96 19.34
N SER A 78 -8.43 17.81 19.82
CA SER A 78 -9.54 17.35 20.65
C SER A 78 -10.53 16.53 19.80
N VAL A 79 -11.33 15.68 20.45
CA VAL A 79 -12.33 14.85 19.74
C VAL A 79 -13.36 15.72 19.03
N GLU A 80 -13.72 16.85 19.62
CA GLU A 80 -14.70 17.78 19.04
C GLU A 80 -14.17 18.47 17.79
N ASP A 81 -12.92 18.93 17.83
CA ASP A 81 -12.26 19.54 16.66
C ASP A 81 -12.08 18.53 15.52
N ALA A 82 -11.75 17.28 15.85
CA ALA A 82 -11.63 16.20 14.87
C ALA A 82 -12.96 15.93 14.16
N ARG A 83 -14.07 15.91 14.93
CA ARG A 83 -15.42 15.74 14.40
C ARG A 83 -15.77 16.89 13.44
N GLN A 84 -15.53 18.12 13.85
CA GLN A 84 -15.80 19.29 13.03
C GLN A 84 -14.97 19.31 11.74
N GLN A 85 -13.70 18.88 11.80
CA GLN A 85 -12.85 18.76 10.62
C GLN A 85 -13.30 17.65 9.66
N LEU A 86 -13.75 16.51 10.19
CA LEU A 86 -14.33 15.42 9.39
C LEU A 86 -15.62 15.86 8.70
N ASP A 87 -16.51 16.54 9.42
CA ASP A 87 -17.76 17.08 8.85
C ASP A 87 -17.46 18.10 7.75
N ALA A 88 -16.46 18.97 7.94
CA ALA A 88 -16.03 19.92 6.92
C ALA A 88 -15.47 19.21 5.67
N LEU A 89 -14.65 18.17 5.83
CA LEU A 89 -14.12 17.38 4.72
C LEU A 89 -15.22 16.62 3.98
N TYR A 90 -16.19 16.06 4.70
CA TYR A 90 -17.34 15.38 4.11
C TYR A 90 -18.14 16.35 3.25
N ASN A 91 -18.54 17.51 3.80
CA ASN A 91 -19.31 18.52 3.07
C ASN A 91 -18.56 19.15 1.88
N ALA A 92 -17.23 19.26 1.98
CA ALA A 92 -16.38 19.76 0.90
C ALA A 92 -16.11 18.70 -0.20
N SER A 93 -16.45 17.43 0.05
CA SER A 93 -16.25 16.36 -0.92
C SER A 93 -17.15 16.56 -2.15
N PRO A 94 -16.62 16.39 -3.38
CA PRO A 94 -17.41 16.46 -4.61
C PRO A 94 -18.59 15.48 -4.65
N SER A 95 -18.59 14.45 -3.80
CA SER A 95 -19.65 13.44 -3.69
C SER A 95 -20.78 13.82 -2.73
N ALA A 96 -20.58 14.73 -1.78
CA ALA A 96 -21.58 15.02 -0.74
C ALA A 96 -22.86 15.65 -1.29
N ASN A 97 -22.76 16.35 -2.43
CA ASN A 97 -23.93 16.96 -3.08
C ASN A 97 -24.80 15.94 -3.83
N ARG A 98 -24.40 14.65 -3.90
CA ARG A 98 -25.18 13.60 -4.58
C ARG A 98 -26.16 12.89 -3.65
N ASP A 99 -25.85 12.75 -2.35
CA ASP A 99 -26.72 12.05 -1.39
C ASP A 99 -27.88 12.92 -0.87
N LEU A 100 -27.76 14.25 -0.91
CA LEU A 100 -28.82 15.15 -0.42
C LEU A 100 -30.00 15.31 -1.39
N THR A 101 -29.90 14.78 -2.61
CA THR A 101 -30.93 14.95 -3.66
C THR A 101 -31.89 13.76 -3.75
N ASP A 102 -31.54 12.59 -3.18
CA ASP A 102 -32.28 11.34 -3.39
C ASP A 102 -33.02 10.80 -2.14
N GLU A 103 -32.97 11.50 -1.00
CA GLU A 103 -33.66 11.07 0.23
C GLU A 103 -34.75 12.07 0.64
N ASP A 104 -35.99 11.68 0.36
CA ASP A 104 -37.26 12.29 0.70
C ASP A 104 -37.38 12.71 2.18
N GLY A 105 -37.11 13.99 2.47
CA GLY A 105 -37.90 14.86 3.35
C GLY A 105 -38.20 14.44 4.80
N THR A 106 -37.66 13.34 5.33
CA THR A 106 -38.05 12.81 6.64
C THR A 106 -36.84 12.77 7.58
N PRO A 107 -36.77 13.66 8.60
CA PRO A 107 -35.73 13.54 9.61
C PRO A 107 -35.90 12.24 10.39
N PRO A 108 -34.83 11.46 10.63
CA PRO A 108 -34.91 10.31 11.52
C PRO A 108 -35.25 10.79 12.94
N ASN A 109 -36.37 10.29 13.45
CA ASN A 109 -36.82 10.46 14.83
C ASN A 109 -35.79 9.85 15.80
N THR A 110 -34.85 10.67 16.28
CA THR A 110 -33.96 10.31 17.39
C THR A 110 -34.70 10.52 18.71
N GLY A 111 -35.49 9.52 19.09
CA GLY A 111 -36.20 9.46 20.36
C GLY A 111 -35.30 9.13 21.55
N TRP A 112 -34.45 10.07 21.98
CA TRP A 112 -33.81 10.03 23.29
C TRP A 112 -34.21 11.29 24.08
N GLN A 113 -35.40 11.22 24.69
CA GLN A 113 -35.76 12.04 25.84
C GLN A 113 -35.54 11.22 27.12
N GLN A 114 -35.05 11.94 28.14
CA GLN A 114 -34.80 11.59 29.55
C GLN A 114 -33.38 11.11 29.87
#